data_AF-R7T3K2-F1
#
_entry.id   AF-R7T3K2-F1
#
_cell.length_a   1.000
_cell.length_b   1.000
_cell.length_c   1.000
_cell.angle_alpha   90.00
_cell.angle_beta   90.00
_cell.angle_gamma   90.00
#
_symmetry.space_group_name_H-M   'P 1'
#
loop_
_entity.id
_entity.type
_entity.pdbx_description
1 polymer ?
#
loop_
_entity_poly.entity_id
_entity_poly.type
_entity_poly.pdbx_seq_one_letter_code
_entity_poly.pdbx_strand_id
1 'polypeptide(L)'
;MSYKRTLRELLASITVAYGALRSTVNACDQEEVWKESGSPQTGWVYEIRKKTRNDYRRISRWVIRNQEKLRAEKMSESLQTGQQRNFWTEVQRMRRKHNPTIQNVDEVTEQDYIRDLFCEKYKELYNCIAYDETEMEDLLSELNIRVSNCCENGKCYEDHNVSVNHVRDAIKTLKAASQTFVNRFQLIIS
;
A
#
# COMPACT_ATOMS: atom_id res chain seq x y z
N MET A 1 -35.33 17.80 21.87
CA MET A 1 -35.98 16.76 21.04
C MET A 1 -34.99 15.77 20.42
N SER A 2 -33.96 15.30 21.15
CA SER A 2 -32.89 14.47 20.55
C SER A 2 -32.98 12.98 20.91
N TYR A 3 -33.48 12.65 22.12
CA TYR A 3 -33.46 11.29 22.68
C TYR A 3 -34.42 10.29 22.00
N LYS A 4 -35.50 10.77 21.37
CA LYS A 4 -36.50 9.89 20.71
C LYS A 4 -36.08 9.44 19.30
N ARG A 5 -35.17 10.17 18.63
CA ARG A 5 -34.63 9.76 17.32
C ARG A 5 -33.56 8.69 17.48
N THR A 6 -32.64 8.89 18.41
CA THR A 6 -31.57 7.93 18.73
C THR A 6 -32.13 6.60 19.26
N LEU A 7 -33.21 6.60 20.06
CA LEU A 7 -33.85 5.35 20.50
C LEU A 7 -34.51 4.57 19.35
N ARG A 8 -35.10 5.25 18.35
CA ARG A 8 -35.67 4.58 17.17
C ARG A 8 -34.60 3.99 16.27
N GLU A 9 -33.48 4.70 16.13
CA GLU A 9 -32.32 4.25 15.35
C GLU A 9 -31.61 3.08 16.04
N LEU A 10 -31.42 3.14 17.36
CA LEU A 10 -30.91 2.03 18.17
C LEU A 10 -31.85 0.83 18.13
N LEU A 11 -33.18 1.03 18.26
CA LEU A 11 -34.15 -0.05 18.12
C LEU A 11 -34.14 -0.65 16.71
N ALA A 12 -33.95 0.15 15.66
CA ALA A 12 -33.84 -0.34 14.29
C ALA A 12 -32.56 -1.15 14.08
N SER A 13 -31.40 -0.67 14.56
CA SER A 13 -30.12 -1.37 14.50
C SER A 13 -30.13 -2.66 15.34
N ILE A 14 -30.70 -2.63 16.54
CA ILE A 14 -30.94 -3.82 17.37
C ILE A 14 -31.88 -4.78 16.67
N THR A 15 -32.98 -4.32 16.07
CA THR A 15 -33.93 -5.19 15.34
C THR A 15 -33.29 -5.84 14.12
N VAL A 16 -32.43 -5.13 13.39
CA VAL A 16 -31.68 -5.68 12.25
C VAL A 16 -30.62 -6.67 12.72
N ALA A 17 -29.89 -6.38 13.79
CA ALA A 17 -28.87 -7.27 14.34
C ALA A 17 -29.47 -8.54 14.97
N TYR A 18 -30.52 -8.40 15.78
CA TYR A 18 -31.29 -9.53 16.31
C TYR A 18 -32.01 -10.29 15.20
N GLY A 19 -32.52 -9.61 14.17
CA GLY A 19 -33.12 -10.24 12.99
C GLY A 19 -32.11 -11.05 12.19
N ALA A 20 -30.88 -10.55 12.01
CA ALA A 20 -29.80 -11.25 11.34
C ALA A 20 -29.29 -12.45 12.15
N LEU A 21 -29.01 -12.28 13.44
CA LEU A 21 -28.57 -13.36 14.35
C LEU A 21 -29.65 -14.44 14.51
N ARG A 22 -30.92 -14.05 14.67
CA ARG A 22 -32.05 -14.98 14.74
C ARG A 22 -32.26 -15.69 13.40
N SER A 23 -32.05 -15.01 12.28
CA SER A 23 -32.13 -15.64 10.96
C SER A 23 -30.98 -16.61 10.68
N THR A 24 -29.77 -16.37 11.18
CA THR A 24 -28.61 -17.27 10.99
C THR A 24 -28.70 -18.50 11.89
N VAL A 25 -29.05 -18.31 13.17
CA VAL A 25 -29.24 -19.41 14.12
C VAL A 25 -30.41 -20.30 13.66
N ASN A 26 -31.56 -19.68 13.35
CA ASN A 26 -32.69 -20.43 12.79
C ASN A 26 -32.33 -21.13 11.47
N ALA A 27 -31.50 -20.54 10.59
CA ALA A 27 -31.16 -21.20 9.33
C ALA A 27 -30.30 -22.45 9.52
N CYS A 28 -29.39 -22.47 10.50
CA CYS A 28 -28.59 -23.64 10.85
C CYS A 28 -29.47 -24.74 11.48
N ASP A 29 -30.30 -24.38 12.46
CA ASP A 29 -31.22 -25.31 13.13
C ASP A 29 -32.25 -25.89 12.13
N GLN A 30 -32.70 -25.08 11.17
CA GLN A 30 -33.61 -25.51 10.09
C GLN A 30 -32.92 -26.42 9.05
N GLU A 31 -31.58 -26.43 8.98
CA GLU A 31 -30.85 -27.36 8.11
C GLU A 31 -30.90 -28.78 8.67
N GLU A 32 -30.74 -28.89 9.97
CA GLU A 32 -30.79 -30.15 10.72
C GLU A 32 -32.20 -30.73 10.74
N VAL A 33 -33.20 -29.94 11.16
CA VAL A 33 -34.62 -30.37 11.21
C VAL A 33 -35.14 -30.83 9.84
N TRP A 34 -34.70 -30.19 8.75
CA TRP A 34 -35.11 -30.60 7.41
C TRP A 34 -34.52 -31.97 7.03
N LYS A 35 -33.26 -32.24 7.42
CA LYS A 35 -32.60 -33.53 7.14
C LYS A 35 -33.26 -34.65 7.93
N GLU A 36 -33.57 -34.39 9.20
CA GLU A 36 -34.32 -35.30 10.07
C GLU A 36 -35.72 -35.60 9.52
N SER A 37 -36.35 -34.61 8.86
CA SER A 37 -37.68 -34.75 8.24
C SER A 37 -37.68 -35.55 6.93
N GLY A 38 -36.59 -36.23 6.57
CA GLY A 38 -36.52 -37.03 5.36
C GLY A 38 -36.49 -36.21 4.09
N SER A 39 -35.98 -34.99 4.18
CA SER A 39 -35.65 -34.19 3.00
C SER A 39 -36.84 -33.72 2.13
N PRO A 40 -37.90 -33.15 2.73
CA PRO A 40 -39.13 -32.84 2.00
C PRO A 40 -38.93 -31.73 0.96
N GLN A 41 -39.36 -32.00 -0.27
CA GLN A 41 -39.34 -31.06 -1.40
C GLN A 41 -40.64 -30.25 -1.54
N THR A 42 -41.68 -30.61 -0.78
CA THR A 42 -42.98 -29.95 -0.79
C THR A 42 -43.55 -29.90 0.65
N GLY A 43 -44.59 -29.10 0.87
CA GLY A 43 -45.28 -29.02 2.16
C GLY A 43 -44.72 -27.96 3.13
N TRP A 44 -45.28 -27.93 4.34
CA TRP A 44 -45.08 -26.83 5.29
C TRP A 44 -43.62 -26.66 5.75
N VAL A 45 -42.91 -27.76 6.01
CA VAL A 45 -41.49 -27.74 6.40
C VAL A 45 -40.61 -27.14 5.30
N TYR A 46 -40.87 -27.49 4.03
CA TYR A 46 -40.18 -26.91 2.88
C TYR A 46 -40.44 -25.40 2.75
N GLU A 47 -41.70 -24.97 2.89
CA GLU A 47 -42.07 -23.54 2.76
C GLU A 47 -41.47 -22.68 3.88
N ILE A 48 -41.42 -23.18 5.12
CA ILE A 48 -40.77 -22.47 6.24
C ILE A 48 -39.27 -22.28 5.96
N ARG A 49 -38.58 -23.33 5.51
CA ARG A 49 -37.15 -23.27 5.15
C ARG A 49 -36.90 -22.32 3.99
N LYS A 50 -37.72 -22.39 2.94
CA LYS A 50 -37.63 -21.52 1.75
C LYS A 50 -37.81 -20.05 2.13
N LYS A 51 -38.82 -19.74 2.95
CA LYS A 51 -39.06 -18.39 3.47
C LYS A 51 -37.86 -17.89 4.28
N THR A 52 -37.39 -18.68 5.23
CA THR A 52 -36.25 -18.34 6.09
C THR A 52 -34.97 -18.07 5.28
N ARG A 53 -34.67 -18.92 4.29
CA ARG A 53 -33.53 -18.71 3.37
C ARG A 53 -33.68 -17.45 2.52
N ASN A 54 -34.89 -17.16 2.05
CA ASN A 54 -35.16 -15.96 1.26
C ASN A 54 -35.01 -14.69 2.10
N ASP A 55 -35.50 -14.71 3.35
CA ASP A 55 -35.36 -13.61 4.30
C ASP A 55 -33.90 -13.38 4.65
N TYR A 56 -33.14 -14.43 4.96
CA TYR A 56 -31.69 -14.35 5.16
C TYR A 56 -30.98 -13.73 3.95
N ARG A 57 -31.23 -14.26 2.74
CA ARG A 57 -30.65 -13.74 1.49
C ARG A 57 -31.05 -12.30 1.23
N ARG A 58 -32.26 -11.89 1.59
CA ARG A 58 -32.74 -10.51 1.46
C ARG A 58 -31.98 -9.59 2.41
N ILE A 59 -31.88 -9.95 3.68
CA ILE A 59 -31.16 -9.18 4.71
C ILE A 59 -29.68 -9.09 4.36
N SER A 60 -29.03 -10.21 4.02
CA SER A 60 -27.62 -10.24 3.61
C SER A 60 -27.36 -9.31 2.42
N ARG A 61 -28.17 -9.38 1.36
CA ARG A 61 -28.06 -8.46 0.22
C ARG A 61 -28.29 -7.01 0.63
N TRP A 62 -29.21 -6.74 1.55
CA TRP A 62 -29.43 -5.38 2.06
C TRP A 62 -28.21 -4.86 2.83
N VAL A 63 -27.62 -5.67 3.72
CA VAL A 63 -26.41 -5.31 4.49
C VAL A 63 -25.25 -5.00 3.55
N ILE A 64 -25.04 -5.81 2.51
CA ILE A 64 -23.98 -5.58 1.52
C ILE A 64 -24.21 -4.26 0.78
N ARG A 65 -25.44 -4.01 0.31
CA ARG A 65 -25.75 -2.74 -0.40
C ARG A 65 -25.63 -1.50 0.48
N ASN A 66 -25.88 -1.63 1.78
CA ASN A 66 -25.87 -0.50 2.72
C ASN A 66 -24.60 -0.49 3.59
N GLN A 67 -23.58 -1.24 3.20
CA GLN A 67 -22.43 -1.51 4.06
C GLN A 67 -21.67 -0.23 4.46
N GLU A 68 -21.49 0.70 3.52
CA GLU A 68 -20.81 1.97 3.78
C GLU A 68 -21.60 2.83 4.77
N LYS A 69 -22.93 2.91 4.59
CA LYS A 69 -23.83 3.64 5.49
C LYS A 69 -23.79 3.07 6.90
N LEU A 70 -23.93 1.75 7.03
CA LEU A 70 -23.87 1.06 8.32
C LEU A 70 -22.53 1.25 9.03
N ARG A 71 -21.42 1.26 8.28
CA ARG A 71 -20.10 1.57 8.85
C ARG A 71 -19.99 3.02 9.30
N ALA A 72 -20.48 3.98 8.51
CA ALA A 72 -20.47 5.39 8.86
C ALA A 72 -21.29 5.67 10.14
N GLU A 73 -22.47 5.06 10.27
CA GLU A 73 -23.29 5.13 11.48
C GLU A 73 -22.53 4.58 12.69
N LYS A 74 -21.93 3.39 12.57
CA LYS A 74 -21.14 2.77 13.64
C LYS A 74 -19.91 3.61 14.04
N MET A 75 -19.25 4.24 13.08
CA MET A 75 -18.14 5.17 13.34
C MET A 75 -18.63 6.42 14.08
N SER A 76 -19.77 6.99 13.69
CA SER A 76 -20.41 8.12 14.39
C SER A 76 -20.74 7.77 15.84
N GLU A 77 -21.32 6.58 16.09
CA GLU A 77 -21.59 6.09 17.44
C GLU A 77 -20.31 5.90 18.26
N SER A 78 -19.22 5.40 17.64
CA SER A 78 -17.93 5.23 18.32
C SER A 78 -17.35 6.57 18.78
N LEU A 79 -17.54 7.65 18.02
CA LEU A 79 -17.15 9.01 18.41
C LEU A 79 -17.99 9.50 19.60
N GLN A 80 -19.31 9.28 19.56
CA GLN A 80 -20.24 9.73 20.61
C GLN A 80 -20.04 8.99 21.94
N THR A 81 -19.67 7.71 21.88
CA THR A 81 -19.47 6.84 23.06
C THR A 81 -18.06 6.91 23.64
N GLY A 82 -17.18 7.76 23.09
CA GLY A 82 -15.79 7.90 23.54
C GLY A 82 -14.88 6.74 23.13
N GLN A 83 -15.34 5.84 22.26
CA GLN A 83 -14.57 4.70 21.74
C GLN A 83 -13.68 5.10 20.55
N GLN A 84 -12.88 6.15 20.74
CA GLN A 84 -12.04 6.75 19.68
C GLN A 84 -11.10 5.73 19.03
N ARG A 85 -10.60 4.75 19.80
CA ARG A 85 -9.76 3.65 19.28
C ARG A 85 -10.49 2.81 18.22
N ASN A 86 -11.77 2.52 18.42
CA ASN A 86 -12.57 1.72 17.49
C ASN A 86 -12.81 2.49 16.19
N PHE A 87 -13.09 3.80 16.29
CA PHE A 87 -13.18 4.70 15.15
C PHE A 87 -11.88 4.67 14.32
N TRP A 88 -10.72 4.93 14.94
CA TRP A 88 -9.44 4.97 14.22
C TRP A 88 -9.06 3.62 13.61
N THR A 89 -9.39 2.52 14.28
CA THR A 89 -9.17 1.18 13.73
C THR A 89 -10.01 0.96 12.47
N GLU A 90 -11.27 1.39 12.46
CA GLU A 90 -12.16 1.27 11.31
C GLU A 90 -11.73 2.19 10.16
N VAL A 91 -11.35 3.44 10.45
CA VAL A 91 -10.76 4.37 9.47
C VAL A 91 -9.49 3.79 8.85
N GLN A 92 -8.61 3.19 9.66
CA GLN A 92 -7.41 2.54 9.14
C GLN A 92 -7.74 1.38 8.21
N ARG A 93 -8.72 0.54 8.57
CA ARG A 93 -9.19 -0.55 7.71
C ARG A 93 -9.75 -0.04 6.38
N MET A 94 -10.49 1.07 6.38
CA MET A 94 -11.03 1.67 5.17
C MET A 94 -9.95 2.25 4.26
N ARG A 95 -8.88 2.83 4.83
CA ARG A 95 -7.77 3.42 4.07
C ARG A 95 -6.83 2.37 3.47
N ARG A 96 -6.78 1.16 4.02
CA ARG A 96 -6.06 0.04 3.39
C ARG A 96 -6.78 -0.30 2.09
N LYS A 97 -6.33 0.26 0.97
CA LYS A 97 -6.55 -0.38 -0.33
C LYS A 97 -6.12 -1.84 -0.17
N HIS A 98 -7.00 -2.76 -0.53
CA HIS A 98 -6.61 -4.14 -0.78
C HIS A 98 -5.66 -4.09 -1.98
N ASN A 99 -4.39 -3.79 -1.71
CA ASN A 99 -3.31 -4.05 -2.64
C ASN A 99 -3.06 -5.55 -2.45
N PRO A 100 -3.56 -6.43 -3.34
CA PRO A 100 -3.07 -7.78 -3.34
C PRO A 100 -1.55 -7.67 -3.41
N THR A 101 -0.85 -8.21 -2.42
CA THR A 101 0.58 -8.38 -2.54
C THR A 101 0.78 -9.20 -3.80
N ILE A 102 1.42 -8.64 -4.81
CA ILE A 102 1.76 -9.36 -6.03
C ILE A 102 2.68 -10.49 -5.56
N GLN A 103 2.15 -11.72 -5.55
CA GLN A 103 2.85 -12.90 -5.04
C GLN A 103 3.77 -13.52 -6.09
N ASN A 104 3.67 -13.09 -7.35
CA ASN A 104 4.43 -13.63 -8.46
C ASN A 104 4.87 -12.55 -9.45
N VAL A 105 6.08 -12.72 -9.99
CA VAL A 105 6.60 -11.97 -11.14
C VAL A 105 6.79 -12.99 -12.24
N ASP A 106 6.09 -12.85 -13.37
CA ASP A 106 6.09 -13.80 -14.50
C ASP A 106 6.00 -15.28 -14.06
N GLU A 107 4.97 -15.58 -13.26
CA GLU A 107 4.68 -16.94 -12.72
C GLU A 107 5.66 -17.46 -11.67
N VAL A 108 6.74 -16.73 -11.38
CA VAL A 108 7.72 -17.09 -10.36
C VAL A 108 7.34 -16.49 -9.01
N THR A 109 7.24 -17.33 -7.98
CA THR A 109 6.85 -16.95 -6.60
C THR A 109 8.03 -16.97 -5.62
N GLU A 110 9.09 -17.71 -5.95
CA GLU A 110 10.25 -17.89 -5.09
C GLU A 110 11.29 -16.78 -5.31
N GLN A 111 11.81 -16.23 -4.20
CA GLN A 111 12.66 -15.03 -4.23
C GLN A 111 13.95 -15.21 -5.04
N ASP A 112 14.59 -16.38 -4.95
CA ASP A 112 15.82 -16.69 -5.69
C ASP A 112 15.58 -16.69 -7.20
N TYR A 113 14.48 -17.30 -7.62
CA TYR A 113 14.12 -17.35 -9.03
C TYR A 113 13.67 -15.97 -9.57
N ILE A 114 13.01 -15.14 -8.74
CA ILE A 114 12.70 -13.75 -9.12
C ILE A 114 13.99 -12.95 -9.32
N ARG A 115 14.97 -13.09 -8.40
CA ARG A 115 16.29 -12.45 -8.54
C ARG A 115 16.95 -12.87 -9.85
N ASP A 116 16.96 -14.17 -10.14
CA ASP A 116 17.63 -14.72 -11.31
C ASP A 116 16.93 -14.26 -12.60
N LEU A 117 15.58 -14.22 -12.62
CA LEU A 117 14.78 -13.68 -13.71
C LEU A 117 15.11 -12.21 -14.00
N PHE A 118 15.17 -11.37 -12.96
CA PHE A 118 15.59 -9.98 -13.14
C PHE A 118 17.02 -9.89 -13.66
N CYS A 119 17.94 -10.70 -13.13
CA CYS A 119 19.33 -10.71 -13.58
C CYS A 119 19.44 -11.05 -15.08
N GLU A 120 18.71 -12.06 -15.55
CA GLU A 120 18.67 -12.43 -16.97
C GLU A 120 18.08 -11.32 -17.82
N LYS A 121 16.93 -10.74 -17.42
CA LYS A 121 16.29 -9.66 -18.17
C LYS A 121 17.16 -8.41 -18.26
N TYR A 122 17.83 -8.03 -17.19
CA TYR A 122 18.78 -6.92 -17.23
C TYR A 122 20.01 -7.24 -18.06
N LYS A 123 20.53 -8.47 -18.00
CA LYS A 123 21.65 -8.90 -18.83
C LYS A 123 21.28 -8.86 -20.31
N GLU A 124 20.10 -9.33 -20.70
CA GLU A 124 19.60 -9.19 -22.07
C GLU A 124 19.48 -7.71 -22.46
N LEU A 125 18.86 -6.88 -21.61
CA LEU A 125 18.66 -5.46 -21.90
C LEU A 125 19.97 -4.69 -22.06
N TYR A 126 20.95 -4.90 -21.19
CA TYR A 126 22.22 -4.18 -21.27
C TYR A 126 23.13 -4.69 -22.39
N ASN A 127 22.96 -5.94 -22.81
CA ASN A 127 23.74 -6.53 -23.91
C ASN A 127 22.93 -6.64 -25.22
N CYS A 128 21.78 -5.96 -25.34
CA CYS A 128 20.95 -6.04 -26.55
C CYS A 128 21.50 -5.21 -27.71
N ILE A 129 22.48 -4.34 -27.45
CA ILE A 129 23.15 -3.53 -28.46
C ILE A 129 24.43 -4.28 -28.84
N ALA A 130 24.61 -4.53 -30.13
CA ALA A 130 25.84 -5.11 -30.63
C ALA A 130 27.01 -4.17 -30.30
N TYR A 131 27.99 -4.71 -29.58
CA TYR A 131 29.23 -4.04 -29.23
C TYR A 131 30.26 -4.38 -30.30
N ASP A 132 30.76 -3.39 -31.05
CA ASP A 132 31.92 -3.58 -31.91
C ASP A 132 33.18 -3.39 -31.06
N GLU A 133 33.86 -4.50 -30.77
CA GLU A 133 35.09 -4.48 -29.97
C GLU A 133 36.15 -3.59 -30.59
N THR A 134 36.20 -3.54 -31.92
CA THR A 134 37.15 -2.74 -32.70
C THR A 134 36.88 -1.24 -32.53
N GLU A 135 35.61 -0.82 -32.62
CA GLU A 135 35.23 0.59 -32.46
C GLU A 135 35.53 1.09 -31.04
N MET A 136 35.31 0.26 -30.01
CA MET A 136 35.65 0.63 -28.64
C MET A 136 37.15 0.64 -28.37
N GLU A 137 37.92 -0.28 -28.95
CA GLU A 137 39.38 -0.27 -28.87
C GLU A 137 39.93 1.02 -29.53
N ASP A 138 39.38 1.40 -30.69
CA ASP A 138 39.73 2.62 -31.40
C ASP A 138 39.40 3.87 -30.55
N LEU A 139 38.21 3.95 -29.97
CA LEU A 139 37.81 5.05 -29.08
C LEU A 139 38.70 5.16 -27.83
N LEU A 140 39.05 4.02 -27.22
CA LEU A 140 39.95 3.98 -26.07
C LEU A 140 41.36 4.42 -26.46
N SER A 141 41.85 3.99 -27.62
CA SER A 141 43.14 4.40 -28.15
C SER A 141 43.17 5.91 -28.42
N GLU A 142 42.11 6.47 -29.01
CA GLU A 142 42.00 7.89 -29.30
C GLU A 142 41.97 8.72 -28.00
N LEU A 143 41.20 8.27 -27.00
CA LEU A 143 41.14 8.92 -25.69
C LEU A 143 42.51 8.91 -25.00
N ASN A 144 43.20 7.77 -24.99
CA ASN A 144 44.54 7.67 -24.39
C ASN A 144 45.54 8.59 -25.12
N ILE A 145 45.50 8.63 -26.45
CA ILE A 145 46.33 9.55 -27.25
C ILE A 145 46.03 11.00 -26.88
N ARG A 146 44.75 11.38 -26.73
CA ARG A 146 44.36 12.74 -26.31
C ARG A 146 44.84 13.05 -24.90
N VAL A 147 44.71 12.13 -23.95
CA VAL A 147 45.18 12.30 -22.57
C VAL A 147 46.70 12.46 -22.53
N SER A 148 47.46 11.61 -23.21
CA SER A 148 48.91 11.76 -23.30
C SER A 148 49.30 13.08 -24.00
N ASN A 149 48.67 13.41 -25.12
CA ASN A 149 49.04 14.61 -25.87
C ASN A 149 48.64 15.92 -25.18
N CYS A 150 47.60 15.91 -24.36
CA CYS A 150 47.05 17.09 -23.70
C CYS A 150 47.51 17.22 -22.24
N CYS A 151 47.32 16.17 -21.43
CA CYS A 151 47.55 16.22 -19.98
C CYS A 151 49.03 15.97 -19.63
N GLU A 152 49.70 14.98 -20.24
CA GLU A 152 51.12 14.71 -19.94
C GLU A 152 52.04 15.82 -20.48
N ASN A 153 51.64 16.45 -21.58
CA ASN A 153 52.36 17.59 -22.18
C ASN A 153 51.95 18.96 -21.60
N GLY A 154 51.11 19.00 -20.56
CA GLY A 154 50.73 20.25 -19.86
C GLY A 154 49.92 21.25 -20.71
N LYS A 155 49.22 20.77 -21.75
CA LYS A 155 48.34 21.57 -22.63
C LYS A 155 46.87 21.55 -22.19
N CYS A 156 46.55 20.88 -21.08
CA CYS A 156 45.21 20.84 -20.52
C CYS A 156 44.77 22.22 -20.03
N TYR A 157 43.49 22.55 -20.23
CA TYR A 157 42.91 23.84 -19.87
C TYR A 157 42.85 24.07 -18.35
N GLU A 158 42.95 23.00 -17.55
CA GLU A 158 42.87 23.04 -16.09
C GLU A 158 43.92 22.12 -15.46
N ASP A 159 44.44 22.53 -14.29
CA ASP A 159 45.34 21.71 -13.48
C ASP A 159 44.56 20.54 -12.87
N HIS A 160 44.73 19.35 -13.43
CA HIS A 160 44.07 18.12 -12.95
C HIS A 160 44.68 17.59 -11.65
N ASN A 161 45.71 18.26 -11.10
CA ASN A 161 46.36 17.87 -9.86
C ASN A 161 45.66 18.46 -8.62
N VAL A 162 44.80 17.66 -8.01
CA VAL A 162 44.22 18.01 -6.70
C VAL A 162 45.20 17.63 -5.58
N SER A 163 45.99 18.60 -5.14
CA SER A 163 46.87 18.46 -3.98
C SER A 163 46.10 18.47 -2.65
N VAL A 164 46.66 17.83 -1.61
CA VAL A 164 46.18 17.92 -0.23
C VAL A 164 46.02 19.38 0.23
N ASN A 165 46.84 20.29 -0.29
CA ASN A 165 46.73 21.72 0.01
C ASN A 165 45.44 22.33 -0.58
N HIS A 166 45.05 21.97 -1.81
CA HIS A 166 43.81 22.41 -2.43
C HIS A 166 42.59 21.96 -1.60
N VAL A 167 42.60 20.72 -1.11
CA VAL A 167 41.54 20.19 -0.23
C VAL A 167 41.51 20.94 1.10
N ARG A 168 42.68 21.21 1.71
CA ARG A 168 42.75 21.94 2.98
C ARG A 168 42.21 23.36 2.86
N ASP A 169 42.52 24.05 1.77
CA ASP A 169 42.07 25.41 1.54
C ASP A 169 40.57 25.47 1.20
N ALA A 170 40.04 24.49 0.46
CA ALA A 170 38.61 24.33 0.27
C ALA A 170 37.85 24.10 1.59
N ILE A 171 38.42 23.30 2.50
CA ILE A 171 37.81 23.09 3.84
C ILE A 171 37.84 24.38 4.66
N LYS A 172 38.90 25.18 4.58
CA LYS A 172 38.98 26.48 5.28
C LYS A 172 37.94 27.46 4.76
N THR A 173 37.77 27.59 3.44
CA THR A 173 36.77 28.50 2.85
C THR A 173 35.35 28.06 3.22
N LEU A 174 35.07 26.76 3.24
CA LEU A 174 33.78 26.23 3.70
C LEU A 174 33.51 26.56 5.18
N LYS A 175 34.53 26.43 6.05
CA LYS A 175 34.39 26.79 7.48
C LYS A 175 34.21 28.29 7.70
N ALA A 176 34.86 29.13 6.91
CA ALA A 176 34.68 30.57 6.99
C ALA A 176 33.28 31.00 6.53
N ALA A 177 32.75 30.36 5.47
CA ALA A 177 31.41 30.60 4.96
C ALA A 177 30.31 30.15 5.96
N SER A 178 30.51 29.04 6.67
CA SER A 178 29.55 28.61 7.70
C SER A 178 29.55 29.53 8.92
N GLN A 179 30.71 30.01 9.36
CA GLN A 179 30.81 30.94 10.49
C GLN A 179 30.16 32.29 10.18
N THR A 180 30.35 32.80 8.95
CA THR A 180 29.71 34.06 8.51
C THR A 180 28.20 33.94 8.40
N PHE A 181 27.68 32.78 7.98
CA PHE A 181 26.23 32.52 8.00
C PHE A 181 25.67 32.57 9.43
N VAL A 182 26.30 31.88 10.39
CA VAL A 182 25.87 31.88 11.80
C VAL A 182 25.89 33.29 12.41
N ASN A 183 26.95 34.06 12.15
CA ASN A 183 27.06 35.43 12.66
C ASN A 183 25.99 36.37 12.08
N ARG A 184 25.60 36.16 10.80
CA ARG A 184 24.56 36.96 10.14
C ARG A 184 23.16 36.67 10.69
N PHE A 185 22.88 35.43 11.09
CA PHE A 185 21.62 35.08 11.77
C PHE A 185 21.52 35.68 13.17
N GLN A 186 22.63 35.74 13.92
CA GLN A 186 22.64 36.32 15.27
C GLN A 186 22.34 37.84 15.26
N LEU A 187 22.78 38.56 14.22
CA LEU A 187 22.50 39.99 14.03
C LEU A 187 21.06 40.30 13.58
N ILE A 188 20.34 39.32 13.03
CA ILE A 188 18.93 39.50 12.60
C ILE A 188 17.95 39.27 13.77
N ILE A 189 18.39 38.54 14.80
CA ILE A 189 17.58 38.16 15.97
C ILE A 189 17.80 39.12 17.16
N SER A 190 18.78 40.03 17.07
CA SER A 190 19.07 41.08 18.08
C SER A 190 18.47 42.42 17.66
#